data_AF-A0A059E8E5-F1
#
_entry.id   AF-A0A059E8E5-F1
#
_cell.length_a   1.000
_cell.length_b   1.000
_cell.length_c   1.000
_cell.angle_alpha   90.00
_cell.angle_beta   90.00
_cell.angle_gamma   90.00
#
_symmetry.space_group_name_H-M   'P 1'
#
loop_
_entity.id
_entity.type
_entity.pdbx_description
1 polymer ?
#
loop_
_entity_poly.entity_id
_entity_poly.type
_entity_poly.pdbx_seq_one_letter_code
_entity_poly.pdbx_strand_id
1 'polypeptide(L)'
;MEGLEVDNLEGQWIGTLDGEIGGLAILDLDLVGKQYWGTGMLFPNGAGIPGTLAVIRTSKEQFSQFEARTLALTTTGEPVLAQDVPRVFPGYQHGTSTTLQCQIQQDGRLRINYHTDIGTIGSGHLIKSRSTIPSSYEPETEVSDWGSFKEFVSTTDVSKHIYRGQPGAWKLRTSFHRTSRTDLSRYMDEDARILRRHLSPIVENKFDFENPDSLGEFFHLVQHHGFPTPLLDWTESPYVAAYFAFRNPFSDETGSVRIFEFAREAWDDNPRTPKDNHVSRVKPHVTILDLAGPLNHRTLPQQAVSMLTNIDDIEHFISFHELQQHQTYLKAIDIPKSERSIVLRDLRTMGITASSLFPGLDGSCEALRQLRFDD
;
A
#
# COMPACT_ATOMS: atom_id res chain seq x y z
N MET A 1 -23.05 1.53 -20.44
CA MET A 1 -23.59 2.04 -19.16
C MET A 1 -23.96 0.83 -18.33
N GLU A 2 -22.96 0.21 -17.72
CA GLU A 2 -23.16 -0.82 -16.70
C GLU A 2 -23.36 -0.09 -15.37
N GLY A 3 -24.37 -0.51 -14.61
CA GLY A 3 -24.74 0.09 -13.35
C GLY A 3 -23.56 0.07 -12.38
N LEU A 4 -23.14 1.25 -11.94
CA LEU A 4 -22.30 1.38 -10.76
C LEU A 4 -23.06 0.72 -9.60
N GLU A 5 -22.56 -0.41 -9.10
CA GLU A 5 -22.94 -0.93 -7.78
C GLU A 5 -22.48 0.10 -6.73
N VAL A 6 -23.33 1.10 -6.44
CA VAL A 6 -23.14 2.11 -5.38
C VAL A 6 -23.68 1.58 -4.05
N ASP A 7 -23.63 0.27 -3.80
CA ASP A 7 -24.26 -0.29 -2.59
C ASP A 7 -23.30 -0.36 -1.39
N ASN A 8 -22.01 -0.12 -1.61
CA ASN A 8 -20.97 -0.36 -0.62
C ASN A 8 -19.91 0.75 -0.58
N LEU A 9 -19.85 1.47 0.54
CA LEU A 9 -18.99 2.64 0.76
C LEU A 9 -17.62 2.27 1.35
N GLU A 10 -17.42 1.02 1.76
CA GLU A 10 -16.13 0.55 2.24
C GLU A 10 -15.03 0.71 1.19
N GLY A 11 -13.82 0.99 1.66
CA GLY A 11 -12.68 1.34 0.84
C GLY A 11 -12.08 2.68 1.24
N GLN A 12 -10.99 3.02 0.55
CA GLN A 12 -10.27 4.27 0.73
C GLN A 12 -10.80 5.31 -0.26
N TRP A 13 -11.04 6.51 0.25
CA TRP A 13 -11.48 7.66 -0.53
C TRP A 13 -10.49 8.79 -0.32
N ILE A 14 -10.01 9.39 -1.40
CA ILE A 14 -9.04 10.49 -1.35
C ILE A 14 -9.55 11.67 -2.18
N GLY A 15 -9.35 12.88 -1.68
CA GLY A 15 -9.72 14.09 -2.38
C GLY A 15 -9.37 15.32 -1.57
N THR A 16 -10.11 16.40 -1.78
CA THR A 16 -9.87 17.68 -1.09
C THR A 16 -11.13 18.16 -0.42
N LEU A 17 -10.96 18.80 0.74
CA LEU A 17 -11.98 19.62 1.37
C LEU A 17 -11.60 21.08 1.21
N ASP A 18 -12.62 21.91 0.98
CA ASP A 18 -12.58 23.36 0.93
C ASP A 18 -13.41 23.93 2.09
N GLY A 19 -13.29 25.23 2.35
CA GLY A 19 -13.98 25.92 3.43
C GLY A 19 -13.03 26.82 4.20
N GLU A 20 -13.27 26.98 5.50
CA GLU A 20 -12.37 27.74 6.38
C GLU A 20 -11.00 27.08 6.50
N ILE A 21 -10.97 25.74 6.56
CA ILE A 21 -9.75 24.94 6.54
C ILE A 21 -9.82 24.00 5.34
N GLY A 22 -9.07 24.37 4.30
CA GLY A 22 -8.91 23.56 3.09
C GLY A 22 -7.68 22.64 3.16
N GLY A 23 -7.77 21.48 2.54
CA GLY A 23 -6.68 20.50 2.59
C GLY A 23 -6.97 19.18 1.89
N LEU A 24 -5.96 18.32 1.87
CA LEU A 24 -6.08 16.94 1.44
C LEU A 24 -6.90 16.17 2.47
N ALA A 25 -7.89 15.41 2.00
CA ALA A 25 -8.68 14.55 2.85
C ALA A 25 -8.63 13.09 2.41
N ILE A 26 -8.58 12.22 3.41
CA ILE A 26 -8.62 10.77 3.25
C ILE A 26 -9.79 10.27 4.10
N LEU A 27 -10.54 9.32 3.58
CA LEU A 27 -11.58 8.62 4.32
C LEU A 27 -11.40 7.13 4.07
N ASP A 28 -10.97 6.41 5.10
CA ASP A 28 -10.84 4.96 5.09
C ASP A 28 -12.04 4.36 5.81
N LEU A 29 -12.76 3.46 5.14
CA LEU A 29 -13.97 2.82 5.68
C LEU A 29 -13.86 1.30 5.54
N ASP A 30 -14.01 0.60 6.65
CA ASP A 30 -14.15 -0.85 6.73
C ASP A 30 -15.61 -1.21 7.04
N LEU A 31 -16.12 -2.28 6.43
CA LEU A 31 -17.42 -2.84 6.77
C LEU A 31 -17.28 -3.87 7.91
N VAL A 32 -17.89 -3.57 9.07
CA VAL A 32 -17.91 -4.45 10.24
C VAL A 32 -19.36 -4.82 10.56
N GLY A 33 -19.77 -6.03 10.16
CA GLY A 33 -21.17 -6.46 10.23
C GLY A 33 -22.07 -5.58 9.36
N LYS A 34 -22.90 -4.73 9.99
CA LYS A 34 -23.78 -3.76 9.31
C LYS A 34 -23.37 -2.30 9.53
N GLN A 35 -22.17 -2.08 10.06
CA GLN A 35 -21.65 -0.75 10.40
C GLN A 35 -20.41 -0.44 9.58
N TYR A 36 -20.24 0.84 9.26
CA TYR A 36 -18.98 1.38 8.78
C TYR A 36 -18.14 1.82 9.96
N TRP A 37 -16.93 1.29 10.03
CA TRP A 37 -15.89 1.66 10.99
C TRP A 37 -14.73 2.25 10.19
N GLY A 38 -14.18 3.36 10.62
CA GLY A 38 -13.12 3.98 9.84
C GLY A 38 -12.59 5.25 10.43
N THR A 39 -11.73 5.91 9.65
CA THR A 39 -11.18 7.21 9.99
C THR A 39 -11.29 8.17 8.82
N GLY A 40 -11.70 9.40 9.12
CA GLY A 40 -11.55 10.53 8.22
C GLY A 40 -10.34 11.35 8.65
N MET A 41 -9.48 11.74 7.72
CA MET A 41 -8.32 12.57 7.98
C MET A 41 -8.36 13.81 7.10
N LEU A 42 -8.09 14.97 7.68
CA LEU A 42 -7.90 16.23 6.96
C LEU A 42 -6.49 16.74 7.26
N PHE A 43 -5.71 16.95 6.20
CA PHE A 43 -4.38 17.55 6.23
C PHE A 43 -4.44 18.94 5.61
N PRO A 44 -4.47 20.01 6.43
CA PRO A 44 -4.59 21.38 5.94
C PRO A 44 -3.45 21.80 5.01
N ASN A 45 -3.74 22.72 4.09
CA ASN A 45 -2.73 23.30 3.20
C ASN A 45 -1.79 24.30 3.91
N GLY A 46 -2.22 24.88 5.03
CA GLY A 46 -1.46 25.87 5.79
C GLY A 46 -0.47 25.24 6.77
N ALA A 47 0.74 25.77 6.83
CA ALA A 47 1.73 25.38 7.84
C ALA A 47 1.25 25.78 9.24
N GLY A 48 1.53 24.93 10.24
CA GLY A 48 1.18 25.19 11.63
C GLY A 48 -0.29 24.95 12.00
N ILE A 49 -1.15 24.59 11.03
CA ILE A 49 -2.53 24.17 11.30
C ILE A 49 -2.52 22.67 11.65
N PRO A 50 -3.12 22.24 12.77
CA PRO A 50 -3.21 20.83 13.11
C PRO A 50 -3.98 20.05 12.04
N GLY A 51 -3.52 18.85 11.72
CA GLY A 51 -4.35 17.88 11.02
C GLY A 51 -5.58 17.50 11.85
N THR A 52 -6.59 16.90 11.24
CA THR A 52 -7.74 16.38 11.98
C THR A 52 -7.92 14.91 11.70
N LEU A 53 -8.13 14.13 12.76
CA LEU A 53 -8.58 12.75 12.73
C LEU A 53 -10.02 12.69 13.23
N ALA A 54 -10.95 12.27 12.36
CA ALA A 54 -12.33 11.96 12.70
C ALA A 54 -12.49 10.43 12.84
N VAL A 55 -12.92 9.97 14.01
CA VAL A 55 -13.20 8.55 14.24
C VAL A 55 -14.65 8.26 13.86
N ILE A 56 -14.83 7.36 12.89
CA ILE A 56 -16.13 7.09 12.26
C ILE A 56 -16.65 5.74 12.73
N ARG A 57 -17.85 5.76 13.30
CA ARG A 57 -18.64 4.57 13.63
C ARG A 57 -20.11 4.88 13.37
N THR A 58 -20.62 4.40 12.25
CA THR A 58 -22.00 4.69 11.83
C THR A 58 -22.63 3.48 11.13
N SER A 59 -23.95 3.39 11.15
CA SER A 59 -24.66 2.34 10.39
C SER A 59 -24.73 2.71 8.90
N LYS A 60 -25.00 1.73 8.04
CA LYS A 60 -25.19 2.01 6.60
C LYS A 60 -26.33 3.02 6.37
N GLU A 61 -27.40 2.91 7.15
CA GLU A 61 -28.60 3.74 7.04
C GLU A 61 -28.36 5.19 7.50
N GLN A 62 -27.42 5.39 8.43
CA GLN A 62 -27.08 6.70 8.98
C GLN A 62 -25.86 7.35 8.30
N PHE A 63 -25.26 6.70 7.30
CA PHE A 63 -24.06 7.23 6.67
C PHE A 63 -24.30 8.58 5.97
N SER A 64 -25.53 8.89 5.56
CA SER A 64 -25.87 10.18 4.95
C SER A 64 -25.68 11.37 5.89
N GLN A 65 -25.86 11.18 7.20
CA GLN A 65 -25.58 12.19 8.22
C GLN A 65 -25.32 11.56 9.59
N PHE A 66 -24.15 11.84 10.18
CA PHE A 66 -23.76 11.32 11.50
C PHE A 66 -22.74 12.24 12.20
N GLU A 67 -22.56 12.04 13.50
CA GLU A 67 -21.52 12.73 14.28
C GLU A 67 -20.27 11.84 14.40
N ALA A 68 -19.10 12.46 14.28
CA ALA A 68 -17.81 11.83 14.48
C ALA A 68 -16.99 12.58 15.53
N ARG A 69 -16.28 11.85 16.39
CA ARG A 69 -15.33 12.45 17.34
C ARG A 69 -14.06 12.86 16.60
N THR A 70 -13.57 14.06 16.86
CA THR A 70 -12.35 14.59 16.24
C THR A 70 -11.20 14.74 17.22
N LEU A 71 -9.99 14.55 16.72
CA LEU A 71 -8.73 14.77 17.43
C LEU A 71 -7.80 15.58 16.53
N ALA A 72 -7.00 16.47 17.12
CA ALA A 72 -5.94 17.15 16.39
C ALA A 72 -4.81 16.16 16.10
N LEU A 73 -4.18 16.28 14.94
CA LEU A 73 -3.00 15.51 14.54
C LEU A 73 -1.78 16.43 14.44
N THR A 74 -0.67 15.97 14.99
CA THR A 74 0.65 16.54 14.70
C THR A 74 1.06 16.28 13.26
N THR A 75 2.12 16.95 12.81
CA THR A 75 2.71 16.73 11.48
C THR A 75 3.26 15.31 11.31
N THR A 76 3.55 14.61 12.40
CA THR A 76 4.02 13.21 12.41
C THR A 76 2.87 12.21 12.61
N GLY A 77 1.62 12.67 12.58
CA GLY A 77 0.44 11.79 12.70
C GLY A 77 0.06 11.40 14.13
N GLU A 78 0.73 11.94 15.15
CA GLU A 78 0.36 11.70 16.55
C GLU A 78 -0.93 12.44 16.93
N PRO A 79 -1.93 11.75 17.51
CA PRO A 79 -3.14 12.38 18.00
C PRO A 79 -2.88 13.18 19.28
N VAL A 80 -3.43 14.39 19.33
CA VAL A 80 -3.31 15.31 20.47
C VAL A 80 -4.65 15.39 21.20
N LEU A 81 -4.62 15.15 22.51
CA LEU A 81 -5.80 15.30 23.38
C LEU A 81 -6.23 16.77 23.43
N ALA A 82 -7.54 17.03 23.53
CA ALA A 82 -8.10 18.39 23.47
C ALA A 82 -7.45 19.36 24.48
N GLN A 83 -7.14 18.88 25.69
CA GLN A 83 -6.46 19.66 26.74
C GLN A 83 -5.03 20.09 26.37
N ASP A 84 -4.35 19.34 25.50
CA ASP A 84 -2.98 19.56 25.09
C ASP A 84 -2.88 20.39 23.79
N VAL A 85 -3.99 20.57 23.06
CA VAL A 85 -4.02 21.33 21.81
C VAL A 85 -3.44 22.74 21.96
N PRO A 86 -3.81 23.57 22.96
CA PRO A 86 -3.25 24.92 23.09
C PRO A 86 -1.75 24.95 23.34
N ARG A 87 -1.19 23.86 23.90
CA ARG A 87 0.24 23.71 24.16
C ARG A 87 1.00 23.29 22.91
N VAL A 88 0.44 22.38 22.11
CA VAL A 88 1.08 21.85 20.88
C VAL A 88 0.86 22.79 19.70
N PHE A 89 -0.30 23.43 19.61
CA PHE A 89 -0.70 24.39 18.56
C PHE A 89 -1.14 25.71 19.19
N PRO A 90 -0.21 26.56 19.64
CA PRO A 90 -0.55 27.84 20.25
C PRO A 90 -1.39 28.72 19.30
N GLY A 91 -2.50 29.25 19.82
CA GLY A 91 -3.40 30.12 19.06
C GLY A 91 -4.45 29.39 18.22
N TYR A 92 -4.46 28.06 18.20
CA TYR A 92 -5.49 27.26 17.53
C TYR A 92 -6.46 26.64 18.53
N GLN A 93 -7.74 26.70 18.18
CA GLN A 93 -8.79 25.88 18.77
C GLN A 93 -9.08 24.73 17.82
N HIS A 94 -9.28 23.53 18.36
CA HIS A 94 -9.62 22.34 17.59
C HIS A 94 -10.92 21.76 18.15
N GLY A 95 -11.88 21.51 17.25
CA GLY A 95 -13.17 20.95 17.61
C GLY A 95 -13.06 19.49 18.06
N THR A 96 -13.89 19.09 19.02
CA THR A 96 -13.87 17.71 19.56
C THR A 96 -14.90 16.79 18.93
N SER A 97 -15.86 17.35 18.20
CA SER A 97 -16.74 16.60 17.32
C SER A 97 -17.08 17.36 16.04
N THR A 98 -17.50 16.60 15.03
CA THR A 98 -18.01 17.14 13.77
C THR A 98 -19.23 16.36 13.32
N THR A 99 -20.25 17.09 12.86
CA THR A 99 -21.34 16.50 12.08
C THR A 99 -20.87 16.38 10.63
N LEU A 100 -20.97 15.18 10.06
CA LEU A 100 -20.66 14.89 8.67
C LEU A 100 -21.96 14.63 7.90
N GLN A 101 -22.06 15.21 6.71
CA GLN A 101 -23.11 14.92 5.73
C GLN A 101 -22.45 14.38 4.47
N CYS A 102 -22.82 13.16 4.10
CA CYS A 102 -22.17 12.40 3.04
C CYS A 102 -23.18 12.08 1.93
N GLN A 103 -22.82 12.37 0.68
CA GLN A 103 -23.69 12.10 -0.47
C GLN A 103 -22.87 11.63 -1.67
N ILE A 104 -23.18 10.43 -2.18
CA ILE A 104 -22.65 9.97 -3.46
C ILE A 104 -23.30 10.75 -4.59
N GLN A 105 -22.46 11.35 -5.43
CA GLN A 105 -22.86 12.08 -6.62
C GLN A 105 -23.03 11.11 -7.81
N GLN A 106 -23.70 11.57 -8.87
CA GLN A 106 -23.96 10.74 -10.07
C GLN A 106 -22.68 10.25 -10.78
N ASP A 107 -21.57 10.96 -10.60
CA ASP A 107 -20.25 10.60 -11.16
C ASP A 107 -19.45 9.64 -10.26
N GLY A 108 -20.05 9.16 -9.17
CA GLY A 108 -19.42 8.24 -8.21
C GLY A 108 -18.52 8.92 -7.17
N ARG A 109 -18.38 10.24 -7.17
CA ARG A 109 -17.64 10.97 -6.12
C ARG A 109 -18.46 11.06 -4.85
N LEU A 110 -17.79 10.98 -3.71
CA LEU A 110 -18.39 11.22 -2.40
C LEU A 110 -18.26 12.70 -2.05
N ARG A 111 -19.39 13.40 -2.00
CA ARG A 111 -19.43 14.75 -1.44
C ARG A 111 -19.55 14.66 0.08
N ILE A 112 -18.69 15.39 0.78
CA ILE A 112 -18.73 15.53 2.24
C ILE A 112 -18.94 16.99 2.58
N ASN A 113 -19.89 17.29 3.48
CA ASN A 113 -19.97 18.56 4.18
C ASN A 113 -19.74 18.30 5.67
N TYR A 114 -19.02 19.19 6.34
CA TYR A 114 -18.74 19.08 7.76
C TYR A 114 -19.12 20.36 8.51
N HIS A 115 -19.55 20.19 9.76
CA HIS A 115 -19.77 21.27 10.71
C HIS A 115 -19.27 20.83 12.09
N THR A 116 -18.29 21.56 12.61
CA THR A 116 -17.65 21.27 13.91
C THR A 116 -18.41 21.89 15.07
N ASP A 117 -18.20 21.38 16.28
CA ASP A 117 -18.71 21.92 17.55
C ASP A 117 -18.25 23.38 17.84
N ILE A 118 -17.15 23.82 17.23
CA ILE A 118 -16.65 25.20 17.32
C ILE A 118 -17.15 26.12 16.19
N GLY A 119 -18.05 25.63 15.34
CA GLY A 119 -18.71 26.43 14.31
C GLY A 119 -18.03 26.45 12.94
N THR A 120 -16.82 25.88 12.81
CA THR A 120 -16.12 25.76 11.53
C THR A 120 -16.87 24.85 10.57
N ILE A 121 -17.00 25.29 9.31
CA ILE A 121 -17.65 24.56 8.23
C ILE A 121 -16.73 24.34 7.03
N GLY A 122 -17.01 23.29 6.27
CA GLY A 122 -16.39 23.07 4.98
C GLY A 122 -17.07 21.95 4.20
N SER A 123 -16.61 21.77 2.97
CA SER A 123 -17.14 20.76 2.07
C SER A 123 -16.12 20.36 1.01
N GLY A 124 -16.27 19.18 0.44
CA GLY A 124 -15.42 18.77 -0.67
C GLY A 124 -15.84 17.45 -1.28
N HIS A 125 -14.98 16.91 -2.13
CA HIS A 125 -15.25 15.70 -2.90
C HIS A 125 -14.09 14.72 -2.77
N LEU A 126 -14.44 13.47 -2.49
CA LEU A 126 -13.50 12.36 -2.45
C LEU A 126 -13.80 11.37 -3.58
N ILE A 127 -12.75 10.73 -4.07
CA ILE A 127 -12.81 9.71 -5.12
C ILE A 127 -12.46 8.37 -4.48
N LYS A 128 -13.28 7.35 -4.72
CA LYS A 128 -13.01 5.98 -4.25
C LYS A 128 -11.80 5.41 -4.98
N SER A 129 -10.93 4.74 -4.24
CA SER A 129 -9.89 3.88 -4.78
C SER A 129 -10.45 2.91 -5.82
N ARG A 130 -9.74 2.76 -6.93
CA ARG A 130 -10.07 1.83 -8.03
C ARG A 130 -9.01 0.74 -8.07
N SER A 131 -8.64 0.21 -6.92
CA SER A 131 -7.58 -0.80 -6.80
C SER A 131 -7.99 -2.19 -7.30
N THR A 132 -9.30 -2.46 -7.44
CA THR A 132 -9.85 -3.76 -7.88
C THR A 132 -10.04 -3.90 -9.39
N ILE A 133 -9.93 -2.81 -10.16
CA ILE A 133 -9.94 -2.87 -11.62
C ILE A 133 -8.55 -3.26 -12.15
N PRO A 134 -8.44 -3.69 -13.43
CA PRO A 134 -7.15 -3.98 -14.05
C PRO A 134 -6.15 -2.81 -13.94
N SER A 135 -4.86 -3.15 -13.98
CA SER A 135 -3.78 -2.17 -13.95
C SER A 135 -3.94 -1.14 -15.08
N SER A 136 -3.64 0.12 -14.77
CA SER A 136 -3.68 1.22 -15.75
C SER A 136 -2.37 1.37 -16.53
N TYR A 137 -1.33 0.63 -16.15
CA TYR A 137 -0.05 0.62 -16.86
C TYR A 137 -0.12 -0.40 -17.99
N GLU A 138 0.02 0.10 -19.21
CA GLU A 138 0.18 -0.72 -20.41
C GLU A 138 1.58 -1.37 -20.40
N PRO A 139 1.70 -2.62 -20.86
CA PRO A 139 2.99 -3.28 -20.91
C PRO A 139 3.89 -2.67 -22.00
N GLU A 140 5.20 -2.65 -21.74
CA GLU A 140 6.22 -2.23 -22.70
C GLU A 140 6.17 -3.13 -23.95
N THR A 141 5.89 -2.54 -25.11
CA THR A 141 5.68 -3.29 -26.36
C THR A 141 6.97 -3.87 -26.93
N GLU A 142 8.12 -3.31 -26.56
CA GLU A 142 9.45 -3.78 -26.97
C GLU A 142 9.92 -5.01 -26.16
N VAL A 143 9.25 -5.32 -25.05
CA VAL A 143 9.59 -6.42 -24.14
C VAL A 143 8.38 -7.34 -23.98
N SER A 144 8.19 -8.24 -24.93
CA SER A 144 6.99 -9.08 -25.05
C SER A 144 7.21 -10.58 -24.80
N ASP A 145 8.45 -11.00 -24.57
CA ASP A 145 8.82 -12.39 -24.36
C ASP A 145 10.08 -12.50 -23.48
N TRP A 146 10.46 -13.73 -23.11
CA TRP A 146 11.63 -13.98 -22.28
C TRP A 146 12.95 -13.59 -22.95
N GLY A 147 13.03 -13.67 -24.27
CA GLY A 147 14.22 -13.29 -25.03
C GLY A 147 14.47 -11.78 -24.94
N SER A 148 13.47 -10.99 -25.30
CA SER A 148 13.45 -9.53 -25.20
C SER A 148 13.60 -9.06 -23.75
N PHE A 149 13.04 -9.77 -22.77
CA PHE A 149 13.27 -9.45 -21.35
C PHE A 149 14.73 -9.58 -20.95
N LYS A 150 15.44 -10.63 -21.38
CA LYS A 150 16.87 -10.78 -21.10
C LYS A 150 17.70 -9.68 -21.77
N GLU A 151 17.35 -9.29 -23.00
CA GLU A 151 18.00 -8.17 -23.71
C GLU A 151 17.79 -6.84 -22.96
N PHE A 152 16.55 -6.57 -22.55
CA PHE A 152 16.19 -5.43 -21.73
C PHE A 152 17.02 -5.36 -20.42
N VAL A 153 17.12 -6.48 -19.69
CA VAL A 153 17.92 -6.56 -18.46
C VAL A 153 19.40 -6.30 -18.74
N SER A 154 19.94 -6.75 -19.87
CA SER A 154 21.36 -6.58 -20.21
C SER A 154 21.75 -5.14 -20.57
N THR A 155 20.78 -4.32 -20.98
CA THR A 155 20.97 -2.94 -21.45
C THR A 155 20.52 -1.89 -20.42
N THR A 156 19.82 -2.31 -19.37
CA THR A 156 19.30 -1.45 -18.30
C THR A 156 20.26 -1.41 -17.11
N ASP A 157 20.41 -0.24 -16.49
CA ASP A 157 21.09 -0.14 -15.19
C ASP A 157 20.17 -0.63 -14.07
N VAL A 158 20.21 -1.94 -13.85
CA VAL A 158 19.38 -2.63 -12.85
C VAL A 158 19.64 -2.16 -11.41
N SER A 159 20.80 -1.56 -11.14
CA SER A 159 21.16 -1.11 -9.78
C SER A 159 20.33 0.08 -9.27
N LYS A 160 19.69 0.80 -10.19
CA LYS A 160 18.86 1.98 -9.91
C LYS A 160 17.37 1.66 -9.78
N HIS A 161 17.01 0.40 -10.00
CA HIS A 161 15.64 -0.07 -10.12
C HIS A 161 15.37 -1.22 -9.16
N ILE A 162 14.10 -1.40 -8.82
CA ILE A 162 13.62 -2.59 -8.14
C ILE A 162 12.48 -3.19 -8.95
N TYR A 163 12.28 -4.50 -8.80
CA TYR A 163 11.40 -5.28 -9.63
C TYR A 163 10.39 -6.07 -8.80
N ARG A 164 9.20 -6.30 -9.35
CA ARG A 164 8.17 -7.13 -8.73
C ARG A 164 7.46 -7.99 -9.74
N GLY A 165 7.58 -9.30 -9.59
CA GLY A 165 6.83 -10.27 -10.39
C GLY A 165 5.50 -10.65 -9.78
N GLN A 166 4.48 -10.78 -10.63
CA GLN A 166 3.16 -11.28 -10.25
C GLN A 166 2.54 -12.12 -11.38
N PRO A 167 1.76 -13.16 -11.04
CA PRO A 167 1.26 -14.13 -12.01
C PRO A 167 0.08 -13.62 -12.88
N GLY A 168 -0.24 -12.32 -12.82
CA GLY A 168 -1.26 -11.69 -13.66
C GLY A 168 -1.20 -10.16 -13.59
N ALA A 169 -1.94 -9.47 -14.46
CA ALA A 169 -1.89 -8.01 -14.65
C ALA A 169 -2.79 -7.18 -13.67
N TRP A 170 -2.95 -7.63 -12.43
CA TRP A 170 -3.71 -6.88 -11.43
C TRP A 170 -2.91 -5.71 -10.85
N LYS A 171 -3.59 -4.78 -10.18
CA LYS A 171 -2.93 -3.62 -9.58
C LYS A 171 -1.96 -3.97 -8.43
N LEU A 172 -0.94 -3.13 -8.27
CA LEU A 172 -0.10 -3.10 -7.07
C LEU A 172 -0.96 -2.79 -5.84
N ARG A 173 -1.05 -3.76 -4.91
CA ARG A 173 -1.78 -3.67 -3.64
C ARG A 173 -1.09 -4.51 -2.57
N THR A 174 -0.96 -3.96 -1.37
CA THR A 174 -0.43 -4.65 -0.18
C THR A 174 -1.33 -5.81 0.24
N SER A 175 -0.78 -6.74 1.02
CA SER A 175 -1.56 -7.86 1.55
C SER A 175 -2.67 -7.40 2.51
N PHE A 176 -2.44 -6.32 3.28
CA PHE A 176 -3.47 -5.67 4.11
C PHE A 176 -4.66 -5.19 3.27
N HIS A 177 -4.43 -4.40 2.23
CA HIS A 177 -5.51 -3.84 1.42
C HIS A 177 -6.32 -4.92 0.67
N ARG A 178 -5.70 -6.04 0.33
CA ARG A 178 -6.38 -7.21 -0.26
C ARG A 178 -7.39 -7.89 0.68
N THR A 179 -7.36 -7.58 1.99
CA THR A 179 -8.38 -8.06 2.95
C THR A 179 -9.70 -7.29 2.90
N SER A 180 -9.84 -6.35 1.95
CA SER A 180 -10.95 -5.38 1.86
C SER A 180 -11.03 -4.40 3.03
N ARG A 181 -9.94 -4.27 3.79
CA ARG A 181 -9.75 -3.24 4.80
C ARG A 181 -8.86 -2.12 4.28
N THR A 182 -9.10 -0.91 4.77
CA THR A 182 -8.36 0.30 4.39
C THR A 182 -7.95 1.14 5.60
N ASP A 183 -8.61 0.98 6.75
CA ASP A 183 -8.28 1.76 7.95
C ASP A 183 -7.00 1.23 8.64
N LEU A 184 -5.87 1.83 8.27
CA LEU A 184 -4.58 1.54 8.90
C LEU A 184 -4.45 2.11 10.32
N SER A 185 -5.24 3.13 10.69
CA SER A 185 -5.26 3.60 12.08
C SER A 185 -5.80 2.49 12.99
N ARG A 186 -6.91 1.87 12.58
CA ARG A 186 -7.47 0.71 13.28
C ARG A 186 -6.53 -0.49 13.25
N TYR A 187 -5.87 -0.76 12.12
CA TYR A 187 -4.85 -1.80 12.03
C TYR A 187 -3.75 -1.64 13.08
N MET A 188 -3.23 -0.42 13.23
CA MET A 188 -2.19 -0.13 14.22
C MET A 188 -2.70 -0.24 15.67
N ASP A 189 -3.89 0.32 15.96
CA ASP A 189 -4.44 0.36 17.31
C ASP A 189 -4.91 -1.01 17.82
N GLU A 190 -5.39 -1.87 16.92
CA GLU A 190 -6.00 -3.17 17.23
C GLU A 190 -5.08 -4.33 16.81
N ASP A 191 -4.93 -4.55 15.49
CA ASP A 191 -4.34 -5.77 14.95
C ASP A 191 -2.84 -5.88 15.27
N ALA A 192 -2.07 -4.83 15.00
CA ALA A 192 -0.64 -4.81 15.27
C ALA A 192 -0.34 -4.98 16.77
N ARG A 193 -1.18 -4.37 17.63
CA ARG A 193 -1.08 -4.50 19.09
C ARG A 193 -1.41 -5.92 19.59
N ILE A 194 -2.43 -6.55 19.02
CA ILE A 194 -2.78 -7.94 19.32
C ILE A 194 -1.63 -8.84 18.85
N LEU A 195 -1.19 -8.69 17.59
CA LEU A 195 -0.11 -9.47 17.01
C LEU A 195 1.17 -9.39 17.84
N ARG A 196 1.56 -8.18 18.26
CA ARG A 196 2.68 -7.96 19.18
C ARG A 196 2.55 -8.79 20.44
N ARG A 197 1.39 -8.79 21.09
CA ARG A 197 1.14 -9.55 22.32
C ARG A 197 1.30 -11.06 22.11
N HIS A 198 0.82 -11.57 20.98
CA HIS A 198 0.89 -12.99 20.65
C HIS A 198 2.31 -13.45 20.26
N LEU A 199 3.08 -12.59 19.61
CA LEU A 199 4.41 -12.93 19.11
C LEU A 199 5.55 -12.58 20.08
N SER A 200 5.36 -11.63 21.00
CA SER A 200 6.38 -11.26 22.00
C SER A 200 6.95 -12.45 22.80
N PRO A 201 6.20 -13.52 23.12
CA PRO A 201 6.75 -14.70 23.80
C PRO A 201 7.54 -15.65 22.87
N ILE A 202 7.33 -15.55 21.56
CA ILE A 202 7.87 -16.48 20.56
C ILE A 202 9.13 -15.89 19.92
N VAL A 203 9.11 -14.58 19.64
CA VAL A 203 10.22 -13.89 18.99
C VAL A 203 11.19 -13.38 20.05
N GLU A 204 12.44 -13.82 19.97
CA GLU A 204 13.49 -13.45 20.93
C GLU A 204 13.83 -11.96 20.90
N ASN A 205 13.67 -11.31 19.74
CA ASN A 205 13.92 -9.88 19.58
C ASN A 205 12.74 -9.05 20.09
N LYS A 206 13.06 -7.99 20.82
CA LYS A 206 12.12 -6.94 21.17
C LYS A 206 12.06 -5.91 20.06
N PHE A 207 10.90 -5.80 19.42
CA PHE A 207 10.62 -4.73 18.46
C PHE A 207 10.09 -3.49 19.19
N ASP A 208 10.61 -2.34 18.80
CA ASP A 208 10.13 -1.03 19.23
C ASP A 208 9.09 -0.52 18.22
N PHE A 209 7.84 -0.37 18.66
CA PHE A 209 6.75 0.03 17.77
C PHE A 209 6.68 1.55 17.58
N GLU A 210 7.42 2.31 18.40
CA GLU A 210 7.60 3.75 18.26
C GLU A 210 8.72 4.08 17.26
N ASN A 211 9.58 3.10 16.95
CA ASN A 211 10.61 3.23 15.93
C ASN A 211 10.09 2.65 14.59
N PRO A 212 9.93 3.48 13.54
CA PRO A 212 9.40 3.01 12.26
C PRO A 212 10.20 1.89 11.60
N ASP A 213 11.53 1.88 11.73
CA ASP A 213 12.39 0.86 11.14
C ASP A 213 12.19 -0.48 11.85
N SER A 214 12.15 -0.46 13.19
CA SER A 214 11.88 -1.65 14.00
C SER A 214 10.46 -2.18 13.79
N LEU A 215 9.47 -1.30 13.60
CA LEU A 215 8.12 -1.68 13.21
C LEU A 215 8.10 -2.29 11.80
N GLY A 216 8.86 -1.73 10.86
CA GLY A 216 9.05 -2.28 9.51
C GLY A 216 9.61 -3.70 9.54
N GLU A 217 10.68 -3.92 10.31
CA GLU A 217 11.27 -5.26 10.52
C GLU A 217 10.25 -6.25 11.10
N PHE A 218 9.44 -5.81 12.07
CA PHE A 218 8.38 -6.63 12.63
C PHE A 218 7.33 -7.02 11.58
N PHE A 219 6.88 -6.06 10.76
CA PHE A 219 5.92 -6.34 9.70
C PHE A 219 6.50 -7.26 8.62
N HIS A 220 7.75 -7.06 8.24
CA HIS A 220 8.40 -7.92 7.28
C HIS A 220 8.49 -9.38 7.79
N LEU A 221 8.82 -9.56 9.08
CA LEU A 221 8.82 -10.88 9.72
C LEU A 221 7.45 -11.57 9.65
N VAL A 222 6.38 -10.89 10.05
CA VAL A 222 5.05 -11.53 10.14
C VAL A 222 4.42 -11.76 8.76
N GLN A 223 4.75 -10.93 7.78
CA GLN A 223 4.35 -11.14 6.39
C GLN A 223 4.89 -12.44 5.81
N HIS A 224 6.10 -12.84 6.21
CA HIS A 224 6.69 -14.12 5.81
C HIS A 224 5.92 -15.33 6.32
N HIS A 225 5.16 -15.13 7.41
CA HIS A 225 4.26 -16.12 8.00
C HIS A 225 2.80 -15.91 7.59
N GLY A 226 2.54 -15.06 6.58
CA GLY A 226 1.23 -14.88 5.98
C GLY A 226 0.31 -13.88 6.68
N PHE A 227 0.82 -13.11 7.65
CA PHE A 227 0.02 -12.05 8.26
C PHE A 227 -0.13 -10.86 7.28
N PRO A 228 -1.34 -10.31 7.06
CA PRO A 228 -1.52 -9.15 6.21
C PRO A 228 -0.85 -7.89 6.77
N THR A 229 -0.10 -7.18 5.93
CA THR A 229 0.71 -6.00 6.29
C THR A 229 0.55 -4.88 5.25
N PRO A 230 0.86 -3.63 5.63
CA PRO A 230 0.92 -2.48 4.71
C PRO A 230 2.19 -2.47 3.84
N LEU A 231 2.93 -3.58 3.81
CA LEU A 231 4.13 -3.73 3.00
C LEU A 231 3.82 -4.44 1.68
N LEU A 232 4.64 -4.16 0.68
CA LEU A 232 4.63 -4.80 -0.61
C LEU A 232 6.06 -5.23 -0.96
N ASP A 233 6.24 -6.50 -1.33
CA ASP A 233 7.56 -7.06 -1.61
C ASP A 233 8.08 -6.67 -3.01
N TRP A 234 9.33 -6.25 -3.07
CA TRP A 234 10.10 -5.99 -4.28
C TRP A 234 11.44 -6.72 -4.18
N THR A 235 12.17 -6.79 -5.29
CA THR A 235 13.51 -7.37 -5.35
C THR A 235 14.42 -6.52 -6.22
N GLU A 236 15.71 -6.42 -5.88
CA GLU A 236 16.70 -5.75 -6.72
C GLU A 236 17.03 -6.56 -7.99
N SER A 237 16.64 -7.83 -8.04
CA SER A 237 16.92 -8.71 -9.19
C SER A 237 15.72 -8.85 -10.13
N PRO A 238 15.82 -8.45 -11.41
CA PRO A 238 14.76 -8.66 -12.39
C PRO A 238 14.49 -10.16 -12.62
N TYR A 239 15.50 -11.02 -12.47
CA TYR A 239 15.36 -12.46 -12.61
C TYR A 239 14.67 -13.11 -11.41
N VAL A 240 14.90 -12.60 -10.19
CA VAL A 240 14.13 -13.03 -9.01
C VAL A 240 12.67 -12.60 -9.14
N ALA A 241 12.40 -11.39 -9.66
CA ALA A 241 11.04 -10.96 -9.96
C ALA A 241 10.38 -11.89 -10.98
N ALA A 242 11.06 -12.22 -12.08
CA ALA A 242 10.57 -13.20 -13.05
C ALA A 242 10.27 -14.56 -12.40
N TYR A 243 11.13 -15.05 -11.49
CA TYR A 243 10.87 -16.27 -10.74
C TYR A 243 9.53 -16.19 -9.98
N PHE A 244 9.29 -15.12 -9.23
CA PHE A 244 8.04 -14.93 -8.49
C PHE A 244 6.81 -14.84 -9.39
N ALA A 245 6.95 -14.27 -10.59
CA ALA A 245 5.88 -14.19 -11.58
C ALA A 245 5.48 -15.59 -12.11
N PHE A 246 6.45 -16.49 -12.29
CA PHE A 246 6.27 -17.83 -12.91
C PHE A 246 6.25 -19.01 -11.92
N ARG A 247 6.53 -18.78 -10.63
CA ARG A 247 6.73 -19.82 -9.59
C ARG A 247 5.61 -20.86 -9.54
N ASN A 248 4.36 -20.39 -9.56
CA ASN A 248 3.19 -21.26 -9.45
C ASN A 248 2.77 -21.81 -10.81
N PRO A 249 2.25 -23.05 -10.89
CA PRO A 249 1.62 -23.55 -12.10
C PRO A 249 0.35 -22.74 -12.40
N PHE A 250 0.05 -22.58 -13.69
CA PHE A 250 -1.15 -21.89 -14.14
C PHE A 250 -2.24 -22.91 -14.51
N SER A 251 -3.50 -22.56 -14.30
CA SER A 251 -4.64 -23.36 -14.77
C SER A 251 -4.81 -23.31 -16.29
N ASP A 252 -4.35 -22.22 -16.91
CA ASP A 252 -4.29 -22.01 -18.34
C ASP A 252 -2.95 -21.36 -18.72
N GLU A 253 -2.50 -21.61 -19.95
CA GLU A 253 -1.32 -20.94 -20.53
C GLU A 253 -1.69 -19.64 -21.25
N THR A 254 -2.94 -19.19 -21.13
CA THR A 254 -3.43 -17.98 -21.80
C THR A 254 -3.10 -16.72 -21.01
N GLY A 255 -2.71 -15.68 -21.74
CA GLY A 255 -2.30 -14.40 -21.17
C GLY A 255 -0.85 -14.38 -20.70
N SER A 256 -0.54 -13.41 -19.86
CA SER A 256 0.84 -13.09 -19.46
C SER A 256 0.95 -12.97 -17.95
N VAL A 257 2.14 -13.26 -17.43
CA VAL A 257 2.56 -12.76 -16.12
C VAL A 257 3.00 -11.31 -16.26
N ARG A 258 3.02 -10.56 -15.17
CA ARG A 258 3.47 -9.16 -15.15
C ARG A 258 4.68 -8.99 -14.24
N ILE A 259 5.70 -8.30 -14.74
CA ILE A 259 6.86 -7.83 -13.98
C ILE A 259 6.80 -6.31 -13.99
N PHE A 260 6.76 -5.71 -12.81
CA PHE A 260 6.91 -4.27 -12.66
C PHE A 260 8.39 -3.92 -12.47
N GLU A 261 8.79 -2.82 -13.09
CA GLU A 261 10.06 -2.12 -12.82
C GLU A 261 9.72 -0.78 -12.16
N PHE A 262 10.36 -0.50 -11.03
CA PHE A 262 10.22 0.77 -10.31
C PHE A 262 11.57 1.47 -10.22
N ALA A 263 11.65 2.71 -10.70
CA ALA A 263 12.84 3.55 -10.70
C ALA A 263 13.12 4.11 -9.29
N ARG A 264 13.63 3.25 -8.42
CA ARG A 264 13.92 3.52 -7.01
C ARG A 264 14.78 4.77 -6.81
N GLU A 265 15.93 4.85 -7.49
CA GLU A 265 16.85 6.00 -7.33
C GLU A 265 16.15 7.32 -7.66
N ALA A 266 15.42 7.38 -8.78
CA ALA A 266 14.68 8.56 -9.18
C ALA A 266 13.57 8.95 -8.19
N TRP A 267 12.88 7.96 -7.60
CA TRP A 267 11.86 8.21 -6.59
C TRP A 267 12.45 8.72 -5.27
N ASP A 268 13.55 8.11 -4.82
CA ASP A 268 14.20 8.42 -3.54
C ASP A 268 14.93 9.77 -3.59
N ASP A 269 15.59 10.10 -4.70
CA ASP A 269 16.33 11.37 -4.88
C ASP A 269 15.42 12.58 -5.08
N ASN A 270 14.17 12.36 -5.50
CA ASN A 270 13.24 13.47 -5.72
C ASN A 270 12.61 13.95 -4.38
N PRO A 271 12.84 15.20 -3.95
CA PRO A 271 12.27 15.71 -2.70
C PRO A 271 10.76 15.98 -2.78
N ARG A 272 10.15 15.92 -3.98
CA ARG A 272 8.72 16.14 -4.20
C ARG A 272 7.90 14.84 -4.16
N THR A 273 8.53 13.67 -4.08
CA THR A 273 7.82 12.39 -3.90
C THR A 273 7.46 12.22 -2.42
N PRO A 274 6.19 11.95 -2.07
CA PRO A 274 5.80 11.80 -0.68
C PRO A 274 6.34 10.49 -0.10
N LYS A 275 7.19 10.62 0.92
CA LYS A 275 7.83 9.53 1.66
C LYS A 275 7.61 9.77 3.15
N ASP A 276 7.23 8.73 3.87
CA ASP A 276 6.99 8.72 5.31
C ASP A 276 7.14 7.29 5.86
N ASN A 277 7.82 7.13 6.99
CA ASN A 277 8.00 5.79 7.59
C ASN A 277 6.83 5.39 8.50
N HIS A 278 5.86 6.29 8.77
CA HIS A 278 4.67 5.97 9.54
C HIS A 278 3.63 5.22 8.70
N VAL A 279 3.00 4.23 9.31
CA VAL A 279 2.02 3.36 8.66
C VAL A 279 0.64 4.01 8.52
N SER A 280 0.26 4.90 9.44
CA SER A 280 -1.07 5.47 9.52
C SER A 280 -1.02 6.93 9.96
N ARG A 281 -2.14 7.67 9.82
CA ARG A 281 -2.31 9.06 10.28
C ARG A 281 -1.38 10.10 9.65
N VAL A 282 -0.77 9.74 8.53
CA VAL A 282 0.08 10.60 7.71
C VAL A 282 -0.50 10.75 6.30
N LYS A 283 0.05 11.69 5.53
CA LYS A 283 -0.36 11.90 4.14
C LYS A 283 -0.10 10.63 3.30
N PRO A 284 -0.77 10.47 2.14
CA PRO A 284 -0.52 9.37 1.22
C PRO A 284 0.95 9.34 0.82
N HIS A 285 1.57 8.17 0.91
CA HIS A 285 2.99 8.01 0.57
C HIS A 285 3.31 6.63 -0.01
N VAL A 286 4.46 6.57 -0.67
CA VAL A 286 5.12 5.32 -1.06
C VAL A 286 6.57 5.45 -0.64
N THR A 287 7.00 4.58 0.28
CA THR A 287 8.33 4.64 0.89
C THR A 287 9.04 3.30 0.70
N ILE A 288 10.24 3.33 0.16
CA ILE A 288 11.09 2.14 0.02
C ILE A 288 11.91 1.98 1.30
N LEU A 289 11.85 0.78 1.89
CA LEU A 289 12.50 0.43 3.15
C LEU A 289 13.53 -0.69 2.91
N ASP A 290 14.76 -0.45 3.34
CA ASP A 290 15.82 -1.46 3.38
C ASP A 290 15.79 -2.19 4.72
N LEU A 291 14.91 -3.19 4.82
CA LEU A 291 14.70 -3.99 6.03
C LEU A 291 15.70 -5.16 6.09
N ALA A 292 16.99 -4.86 6.25
CA ALA A 292 18.06 -5.84 6.39
C ALA A 292 18.25 -6.30 7.86
N GLY A 293 17.16 -6.81 8.47
CA GLY A 293 17.18 -7.30 9.86
C GLY A 293 17.73 -8.74 9.98
N PRO A 294 18.40 -9.10 11.10
CA PRO A 294 19.03 -10.41 11.28
C PRO A 294 18.05 -11.59 11.31
N LEU A 295 16.77 -11.31 11.57
CA LEU A 295 15.71 -12.32 11.63
C LEU A 295 15.22 -12.77 10.26
N ASN A 296 15.62 -12.10 9.19
CA ASN A 296 15.15 -12.43 7.87
C ASN A 296 16.21 -13.09 6.99
N HIS A 297 16.29 -14.41 7.12
CA HIS A 297 17.14 -15.24 6.27
C HIS A 297 16.76 -15.20 4.78
N ARG A 298 15.58 -14.67 4.42
CA ARG A 298 15.12 -14.53 3.03
C ARG A 298 15.54 -13.20 2.39
N THR A 299 15.90 -12.15 3.15
CA THR A 299 16.26 -10.84 2.57
C THR A 299 17.38 -10.99 1.55
N LEU A 300 18.50 -11.60 1.96
CA LEU A 300 19.69 -11.67 1.12
C LEU A 300 19.50 -12.55 -0.12
N PRO A 301 18.99 -13.79 -0.04
CA PRO A 301 18.83 -14.62 -1.23
C PRO A 301 17.82 -14.06 -2.24
N GLN A 302 16.78 -13.39 -1.76
CA GLN A 302 15.75 -12.79 -2.61
C GLN A 302 16.11 -11.37 -3.06
N GLN A 303 17.20 -10.80 -2.53
CA GLN A 303 17.54 -9.39 -2.69
C GLN A 303 16.31 -8.51 -2.37
N ALA A 304 15.63 -8.84 -1.27
CA ALA A 304 14.30 -8.34 -0.98
C ALA A 304 14.35 -6.89 -0.51
N VAL A 305 13.43 -6.09 -1.06
CA VAL A 305 13.18 -4.70 -0.69
C VAL A 305 11.70 -4.58 -0.33
N SER A 306 11.38 -3.78 0.68
CA SER A 306 9.98 -3.58 1.10
C SER A 306 9.49 -2.20 0.71
N MET A 307 8.31 -2.12 0.13
CA MET A 307 7.60 -0.86 -0.09
C MET A 307 6.51 -0.71 0.98
N LEU A 308 6.60 0.33 1.81
CA LEU A 308 5.57 0.73 2.76
C LEU A 308 4.64 1.77 2.12
N THR A 309 3.33 1.60 2.32
CA THR A 309 2.35 2.59 1.87
C THR A 309 1.05 2.49 2.66
N ASN A 310 0.38 3.64 2.82
CA ASN A 310 -0.99 3.74 3.33
C ASN A 310 -2.05 3.82 2.22
N ILE A 311 -1.66 3.53 0.97
CA ILE A 311 -2.49 3.71 -0.21
C ILE A 311 -2.99 2.37 -0.73
N ASP A 312 -4.27 2.32 -1.04
CA ASP A 312 -4.90 1.14 -1.64
C ASP A 312 -4.61 1.01 -3.14
N ASP A 313 -4.72 2.10 -3.91
CA ASP A 313 -4.41 2.16 -5.35
C ASP A 313 -3.03 2.77 -5.60
N ILE A 314 -1.98 1.98 -5.41
CA ILE A 314 -0.57 2.40 -5.50
C ILE A 314 -0.25 2.93 -6.90
N GLU A 315 -0.78 2.30 -7.94
CA GLU A 315 -0.55 2.69 -9.34
C GLU A 315 -1.12 4.06 -9.66
N HIS A 316 -2.33 4.36 -9.19
CA HIS A 316 -2.93 5.69 -9.37
C HIS A 316 -2.10 6.77 -8.68
N PHE A 317 -1.60 6.49 -7.48
CA PHE A 317 -0.75 7.43 -6.76
C PHE A 317 0.57 7.69 -7.47
N ILE A 318 1.27 6.64 -7.92
CA ILE A 318 2.51 6.80 -8.67
C ILE A 318 2.26 7.59 -9.95
N SER A 319 1.25 7.21 -10.76
CA SER A 319 0.96 7.88 -12.03
C SER A 319 0.57 9.35 -11.87
N PHE A 320 -0.15 9.70 -10.79
CA PHE A 320 -0.41 11.10 -10.44
C PHE A 320 0.90 11.89 -10.25
N HIS A 321 1.86 11.32 -9.53
CA HIS A 321 3.17 11.95 -9.31
C HIS A 321 4.04 11.98 -10.57
N GLU A 322 3.97 10.95 -11.42
CA GLU A 322 4.65 10.94 -12.72
C GLU A 322 4.19 12.10 -13.60
N LEU A 323 2.87 12.31 -13.70
CA LEU A 323 2.28 13.42 -14.47
C LEU A 323 2.67 14.80 -13.93
N GLN A 324 2.65 14.98 -12.60
CA GLN A 324 3.03 16.25 -11.99
C GLN A 324 4.53 16.57 -12.18
N GLN A 325 5.37 15.55 -12.19
CA GLN A 325 6.82 15.70 -12.16
C GLN A 325 7.47 15.51 -13.53
N HIS A 326 6.72 15.07 -14.54
CA HIS A 326 7.20 14.73 -15.88
C HIS A 326 8.33 13.69 -15.84
N GLN A 327 8.17 12.68 -14.97
CA GLN A 327 9.15 11.64 -14.72
C GLN A 327 8.43 10.30 -14.63
N THR A 328 8.86 9.28 -15.36
CA THR A 328 8.35 7.91 -15.21
C THR A 328 9.06 7.22 -14.05
N TYR A 329 8.28 6.58 -13.18
CA TYR A 329 8.75 5.81 -12.04
C TYR A 329 8.38 4.35 -12.14
N LEU A 330 7.27 3.98 -12.80
CA LEU A 330 6.81 2.61 -12.89
C LEU A 330 6.61 2.19 -14.35
N LYS A 331 7.10 0.99 -14.69
CA LYS A 331 6.83 0.32 -15.96
C LYS A 331 6.27 -1.07 -15.71
N ALA A 332 5.50 -1.57 -16.67
CA ALA A 332 4.98 -2.93 -16.68
C ALA A 332 5.57 -3.71 -17.86
N ILE A 333 5.98 -4.95 -17.62
CA ILE A 333 6.49 -5.87 -18.63
C ILE A 333 5.65 -7.13 -18.55
N ASP A 334 5.04 -7.53 -19.66
CA ASP A 334 4.19 -8.72 -19.72
C ASP A 334 4.89 -9.82 -20.51
N ILE A 335 5.08 -10.99 -19.89
CA ILE A 335 5.71 -12.16 -20.50
C ILE A 335 4.66 -13.29 -20.59
N PRO A 336 4.47 -13.95 -21.75
CA PRO A 336 3.47 -14.99 -21.93
C PRO A 336 3.61 -16.13 -20.92
N LYS A 337 2.49 -16.60 -20.36
CA LYS A 337 2.48 -17.73 -19.42
C LYS A 337 3.01 -19.02 -20.05
N SER A 338 2.83 -19.19 -21.37
CA SER A 338 3.36 -20.32 -22.14
C SER A 338 4.89 -20.46 -22.08
N GLU A 339 5.60 -19.40 -21.71
CA GLU A 339 7.06 -19.43 -21.57
C GLU A 339 7.54 -19.92 -20.19
N ARG A 340 6.62 -20.30 -19.29
CA ARG A 340 6.96 -20.75 -17.94
C ARG A 340 8.10 -21.78 -17.92
N SER A 341 8.03 -22.81 -18.74
CA SER A 341 9.03 -23.89 -18.73
C SER A 341 10.40 -23.42 -19.19
N ILE A 342 10.49 -22.54 -20.20
CA ILE A 342 11.78 -22.00 -20.65
C ILE A 342 12.35 -21.01 -19.63
N VAL A 343 11.51 -20.14 -19.06
CA VAL A 343 11.89 -19.16 -18.04
C VAL A 343 12.44 -19.88 -16.79
N LEU A 344 11.68 -20.82 -16.21
CA LEU A 344 12.10 -21.53 -15.00
C LEU A 344 13.35 -22.39 -15.23
N ARG A 345 13.53 -22.94 -16.43
CA ARG A 345 14.76 -23.67 -16.78
C ARG A 345 15.97 -22.72 -16.85
N ASP A 346 15.84 -21.59 -17.53
CA ASP A 346 16.91 -20.59 -17.62
C ASP A 346 17.28 -20.05 -16.23
N LEU A 347 16.29 -19.66 -15.42
CA LEU A 347 16.49 -19.20 -14.05
C LEU A 347 17.21 -20.24 -13.18
N ARG A 348 16.87 -21.52 -13.33
CA ARG A 348 17.58 -22.62 -12.65
C ARG A 348 19.06 -22.69 -13.06
N THR A 349 19.39 -22.45 -14.33
CA THR A 349 20.81 -22.39 -14.76
C THR A 349 21.56 -21.19 -14.20
N MET A 350 20.85 -20.11 -13.86
CA MET A 350 21.38 -18.93 -13.16
C MET A 350 21.47 -19.14 -11.64
N GLY A 351 21.08 -20.31 -11.12
CA GLY A 351 21.05 -20.61 -9.69
C GLY A 351 19.83 -20.06 -8.95
N ILE A 352 18.83 -19.53 -9.66
CA ILE A 352 17.59 -18.99 -9.09
C ILE A 352 16.55 -20.11 -9.02
N THR A 353 16.42 -20.68 -7.83
CA THR A 353 15.49 -21.78 -7.52
C THR A 353 14.77 -21.55 -6.19
N ALA A 354 13.66 -22.27 -5.94
CA ALA A 354 13.00 -22.25 -4.64
C ALA A 354 13.95 -22.55 -3.47
N SER A 355 14.90 -23.47 -3.66
CA SER A 355 15.86 -23.85 -2.62
C SER A 355 16.87 -22.74 -2.31
N SER A 356 17.23 -21.93 -3.31
CA SER A 356 18.10 -20.76 -3.12
C SER A 356 17.33 -19.59 -2.47
N LEU A 357 16.09 -19.34 -2.90
CA LEU A 357 15.30 -18.18 -2.49
C LEU A 357 14.60 -18.37 -1.13
N PHE A 358 14.27 -19.61 -0.77
CA PHE A 358 13.61 -19.94 0.49
C PHE A 358 14.46 -20.94 1.28
N PRO A 359 15.41 -20.46 2.09
CA PRO A 359 16.22 -21.35 2.92
C PRO A 359 15.34 -22.21 3.83
N GLY A 360 15.66 -23.51 3.88
CA GLY A 360 14.96 -24.49 4.71
C GLY A 360 14.31 -25.62 3.92
N LEU A 361 13.51 -26.43 4.63
CA LEU A 361 12.88 -27.62 4.08
C LEU A 361 11.84 -27.28 3.01
N ASP A 362 11.04 -26.23 3.22
CA ASP A 362 9.96 -25.83 2.30
C ASP A 362 10.51 -25.50 0.90
N GLY A 363 11.53 -24.64 0.81
CA GLY A 363 12.15 -24.29 -0.46
C GLY A 363 12.86 -25.46 -1.12
N SER A 364 13.47 -26.35 -0.33
CA SER A 364 14.13 -27.57 -0.84
C SER A 364 13.12 -28.54 -1.45
N CYS A 365 12.01 -28.80 -0.75
CA CYS A 365 10.92 -29.65 -1.24
C CYS A 365 10.25 -29.05 -2.47
N GLU A 366 10.04 -27.73 -2.50
CA GLU A 366 9.46 -27.04 -3.65
C GLU A 366 10.37 -27.12 -4.87
N ALA A 367 11.68 -26.90 -4.72
CA ALA A 367 12.63 -27.00 -5.82
C ALA A 367 12.66 -28.43 -6.41
N LEU A 368 12.65 -29.44 -5.55
CA LEU A 368 12.56 -30.84 -5.97
C LEU A 368 11.24 -31.14 -6.67
N ARG A 369 10.12 -30.57 -6.18
CA ARG A 369 8.82 -30.72 -6.83
C ARG A 369 8.83 -30.14 -8.24
N GLN A 370 9.29 -28.90 -8.38
CA GLN A 370 9.43 -28.21 -9.67
C GLN A 370 10.35 -28.97 -10.64
N LEU A 371 11.38 -29.64 -10.14
CA LEU A 371 12.31 -30.41 -10.97
C LEU A 371 11.77 -31.78 -11.43
N ARG A 372 10.88 -32.39 -10.65
CA ARG A 372 10.47 -33.79 -10.84
C ARG A 372 9.04 -33.96 -11.33
N PHE A 373 8.17 -32.96 -11.16
CA PHE A 373 6.73 -33.10 -11.38
C PHE A 373 6.08 -31.93 -12.14
N ASP A 374 6.77 -30.80 -12.32
CA ASP A 374 6.21 -29.62 -13.02
C ASP A 374 6.66 -29.52 -14.50
N ASP A 375 7.41 -30.52 -14.99
CA ASP A 375 7.89 -30.66 -16.38
C ASP A 375 7.08 -31.71 -17.15
#